data_AF-A0A0A9Z8N8-F1
#
_entry.id   AF-A0A0A9Z8N8-F1
#
_cell.length_a   1.000
_cell.length_b   1.000
_cell.length_c   1.000
_cell.angle_alpha   90.00
_cell.angle_beta   90.00
_cell.angle_gamma   90.00
#
_symmetry.space_group_name_H-M   'P 1'
#
loop_
_entity.id
_entity.type
_entity.pdbx_description
1 polymer ?
#
loop_
_entity_poly.entity_id
_entity_poly.type
_entity_poly.pdbx_seq_one_letter_code
_entity_poly.pdbx_strand_id
1 'polypeptide(L)'
;RYDRKEIENEFHHNQPLRLGPNDVPVRMIGKNLTKETVTSRWNVVPMSSRAYLQFKIHIEEPIELFFKDWDLHWDKLCEVDIVVVYADDTSFRPVGFMIYLTLDVHLYPTKRYSFIPNPEYFAYV
;
A
#
# COMPACT_ATOMS: atom_id res chain seq x y z
N ARG A 1 -15.37 0.36 -4.32
CA ARG A 1 -15.49 -0.96 -3.66
C ARG A 1 -14.67 -1.92 -4.50
N TYR A 2 -13.54 -2.43 -4.01
CA TYR A 2 -12.70 -3.37 -4.76
C TYR A 2 -13.33 -4.76 -4.72
N ASP A 3 -13.45 -5.43 -5.87
CA ASP A 3 -14.02 -6.77 -5.96
C ASP A 3 -12.95 -7.80 -5.59
N ARG A 4 -13.17 -8.49 -4.47
CA ARG A 4 -12.30 -9.57 -3.97
C ARG A 4 -12.04 -10.63 -5.05
N LYS A 5 -13.04 -10.91 -5.91
CA LYS A 5 -12.92 -11.89 -6.99
C LYS A 5 -12.02 -11.43 -8.14
N GLU A 6 -11.98 -10.12 -8.43
CA GLU A 6 -11.07 -9.54 -9.45
C GLU A 6 -9.62 -9.79 -9.03
N ILE A 7 -9.31 -9.56 -7.75
CA ILE A 7 -7.96 -9.72 -7.23
C ILE A 7 -7.59 -11.21 -7.08
N GLU A 8 -8.48 -12.05 -6.56
CA GLU A 8 -8.22 -13.50 -6.41
C GLU A 8 -7.98 -14.19 -7.76
N ASN A 9 -8.71 -13.83 -8.81
CA ASN A 9 -8.55 -14.41 -10.16
C ASN A 9 -7.21 -14.03 -10.83
N GLU A 10 -6.60 -12.90 -10.45
CA GLU A 10 -5.35 -12.40 -11.03
C GLU A 10 -4.09 -13.11 -10.48
N PHE A 11 -4.19 -13.86 -9.38
CA PHE A 11 -3.06 -14.55 -8.74
C PHE A 11 -2.79 -15.99 -9.19
N HIS A 12 -3.53 -16.51 -10.17
CA HIS A 12 -3.52 -17.93 -10.53
C HIS A 12 -2.26 -18.45 -11.27
N HIS A 13 -1.18 -17.67 -11.43
CA HIS A 13 -0.05 -18.06 -12.29
C HIS A 13 1.33 -18.08 -11.59
N ASN A 14 1.42 -18.55 -10.34
CA ASN A 14 2.49 -19.48 -9.86
C ASN A 14 2.74 -19.49 -8.33
N GLN A 15 2.11 -18.62 -7.52
CA GLN A 15 1.92 -18.83 -6.06
C GLN A 15 0.69 -18.02 -5.60
N PRO A 16 -0.31 -18.64 -4.95
CA PRO A 16 -1.49 -17.92 -4.48
C PRO A 16 -1.15 -16.97 -3.32
N LEU A 17 -1.70 -15.77 -3.35
CA LEU A 17 -1.65 -14.84 -2.22
C LEU A 17 -2.28 -15.53 -1.00
N ARG A 18 -1.48 -15.76 0.04
CA ARG A 18 -1.97 -16.40 1.28
C ARG A 18 -2.57 -15.33 2.18
N LEU A 19 -3.90 -15.26 2.20
CA LEU A 19 -4.66 -14.34 3.04
C LEU A 19 -4.96 -14.98 4.40
N GLY A 20 -4.77 -14.24 5.49
CA GLY A 20 -5.38 -14.55 6.77
C GLY A 20 -6.91 -14.41 6.73
N PRO A 21 -7.61 -14.89 7.78
CA PRO A 21 -9.08 -14.93 7.81
C PRO A 21 -9.75 -13.58 7.59
N ASN A 22 -9.13 -12.47 8.03
CA ASN A 22 -9.64 -11.11 7.81
C ASN A 22 -8.68 -10.21 7.03
N ASP A 23 -7.66 -10.80 6.39
CA ASP A 23 -6.85 -10.06 5.44
C ASP A 23 -7.66 -9.79 4.17
N VAL A 24 -7.50 -8.57 3.68
CA VAL A 24 -7.93 -8.17 2.36
C VAL A 24 -6.69 -8.03 1.47
N PRO A 25 -6.77 -8.42 0.19
CA PRO A 25 -5.69 -8.13 -0.74
C PRO A 25 -5.70 -6.63 -1.05
N VAL A 26 -4.62 -5.94 -0.71
CA VAL A 26 -4.53 -4.48 -0.83
C VAL A 26 -3.42 -4.11 -1.79
N ARG A 27 -3.73 -3.16 -2.67
CA ARG A 27 -2.75 -2.48 -3.52
C ARG A 27 -2.03 -1.43 -2.71
N MET A 28 -0.70 -1.50 -2.67
CA MET A 28 0.11 -0.52 -1.97
C MET A 28 0.13 0.81 -2.72
N ILE A 29 0.13 0.76 -4.06
CA ILE A 29 -0.01 1.94 -4.90
C ILE A 29 -1.36 1.90 -5.59
N GLY A 30 -2.23 2.85 -5.27
CA GLY A 30 -3.59 2.95 -5.78
C GLY A 30 -3.64 3.19 -7.29
N LYS A 31 -4.71 2.71 -7.94
CA LYS A 31 -4.96 2.89 -9.40
C LYS A 31 -5.04 4.38 -9.80
N ASN A 32 -5.32 5.28 -8.85
CA ASN A 32 -5.39 6.72 -9.11
C ASN A 32 -4.01 7.41 -9.11
N LEU A 33 -3.01 6.80 -8.44
CA LEU A 33 -1.69 7.39 -8.26
C LEU A 33 -0.71 6.98 -9.36
N THR A 34 -0.99 5.90 -10.08
CA THR A 34 -0.17 5.47 -11.21
C THR A 34 -1.03 4.99 -12.36
N LYS A 35 -0.55 5.18 -13.59
CA LYS A 35 -1.13 4.55 -14.78
C LYS A 35 -0.83 3.05 -14.87
N GLU A 36 -0.12 2.47 -13.89
CA GLU A 36 0.16 1.04 -13.90
C GLU A 36 -1.15 0.26 -13.84
N THR A 37 -1.42 -0.45 -14.92
CA THR A 37 -2.52 -1.39 -15.03
C THR A 37 -2.22 -2.59 -14.16
N VAL A 38 -2.70 -2.53 -12.91
CA VAL A 38 -3.41 -3.60 -12.19
C VAL A 38 -2.72 -4.95 -11.94
N THR A 39 -1.58 -5.26 -12.54
CA THR A 39 -1.17 -6.65 -12.78
C THR A 39 0.20 -7.01 -12.20
N SER A 40 0.90 -6.04 -11.59
CA SER A 40 2.13 -6.38 -10.88
C SER A 40 1.77 -7.04 -9.55
N ARG A 41 1.92 -8.37 -9.50
CA ARG A 41 1.79 -9.18 -8.26
C ARG A 41 2.63 -8.65 -7.09
N TRP A 42 3.60 -7.80 -7.38
CA TRP A 42 4.50 -7.15 -6.42
C TRP A 42 3.89 -5.92 -5.73
N ASN A 43 2.77 -5.38 -6.24
CA ASN A 43 2.08 -4.23 -5.67
C ASN A 43 0.90 -4.62 -4.77
N VAL A 44 0.65 -5.91 -4.56
CA VAL A 44 -0.49 -6.40 -3.77
C VAL A 44 0.00 -7.26 -2.61
N VAL A 45 -0.49 -6.95 -1.40
CA VAL A 45 -0.09 -7.59 -0.15
C VAL A 45 -1.31 -7.94 0.70
N PRO A 46 -1.23 -8.99 1.54
CA PRO A 46 -2.24 -9.24 2.56
C PRO A 46 -2.17 -8.14 3.63
N MET A 47 -3.31 -7.51 3.90
CA MET A 47 -3.40 -6.45 4.89
C MET A 47 -4.69 -6.59 5.69
N SER A 48 -4.62 -6.40 7.00
CA SER A 48 -5.83 -6.35 7.83
C SER A 48 -6.63 -5.10 7.50
N SER A 49 -7.95 -5.17 7.66
CA SER A 49 -8.83 -4.03 7.36
C SER A 49 -8.45 -2.75 8.12
N ARG A 50 -7.89 -2.89 9.33
CA ARG A 50 -7.40 -1.75 10.13
C ARG A 50 -6.15 -1.12 9.51
N ALA A 51 -5.18 -1.94 9.11
CA ALA A 51 -3.97 -1.45 8.45
C ALA A 51 -4.29 -0.80 7.11
N TYR A 52 -5.24 -1.38 6.36
CA TYR A 52 -5.74 -0.80 5.11
C TYR A 52 -6.34 0.59 5.29
N LEU A 53 -7.18 0.78 6.32
CA LEU A 53 -7.76 2.08 6.59
C LEU A 53 -6.69 3.12 6.96
N GLN A 54 -5.72 2.73 7.79
CA GLN A 54 -4.59 3.59 8.13
C GLN A 54 -3.78 3.97 6.89
N PHE A 55 -3.55 3.01 5.99
CA PHE A 55 -2.83 3.23 4.75
C PHE A 55 -3.54 4.26 3.86
N LYS A 56 -4.86 4.14 3.70
CA LYS A 56 -5.67 5.12 2.94
C LYS A 56 -5.58 6.53 3.53
N ILE A 57 -5.85 6.66 4.82
CA ILE A 57 -5.94 7.97 5.50
C ILE A 57 -4.58 8.68 5.53
N HIS A 58 -3.50 7.95 5.76
CA HIS A 58 -2.21 8.56 6.00
C HIS A 58 -1.34 8.71 4.76
N ILE A 59 -1.59 7.91 3.71
CA ILE A 59 -0.76 7.86 2.50
C ILE A 59 -1.55 8.30 1.27
N GLU A 60 -2.57 7.55 0.88
CA GLU A 60 -3.26 7.82 -0.40
C GLU A 60 -4.02 9.16 -0.38
N GLU A 61 -4.86 9.40 0.63
CA GLU A 61 -5.68 10.61 0.70
C GLU A 61 -4.83 11.89 0.70
N PRO A 62 -3.72 12.02 1.46
CA PRO A 62 -2.86 13.19 1.40
C PRO A 62 -2.25 13.43 0.01
N ILE A 63 -1.87 12.37 -0.72
CA ILE A 63 -1.32 12.52 -2.07
C ILE A 63 -2.41 12.95 -3.04
N GLU A 64 -3.58 12.32 -2.99
CA GLU A 64 -4.73 12.69 -3.80
C GLU A 64 -5.17 14.14 -3.54
N LEU A 65 -5.20 14.56 -2.28
CA LEU A 65 -5.51 15.93 -1.89
C LEU A 65 -4.44 16.92 -2.40
N PHE A 66 -3.16 16.57 -2.29
CA PHE A 66 -2.06 17.41 -2.77
C PHE A 66 -2.16 17.65 -4.29
N PHE A 67 -2.46 16.62 -5.09
CA PHE A 67 -2.57 16.79 -6.54
C PHE A 67 -3.96 17.17 -7.04
N LYS A 68 -4.94 17.36 -6.15
CA LYS A 68 -6.29 17.80 -6.51
C LYS A 68 -6.27 19.18 -7.17
N ASP A 69 -5.43 20.08 -6.65
CA ASP A 69 -5.23 21.42 -7.19
C ASP A 69 -4.11 21.41 -8.23
N TRP A 70 -4.36 20.71 -9.35
CA TRP A 70 -3.37 20.47 -10.41
C TRP A 70 -2.66 21.76 -10.88
N ASP A 71 -3.40 22.86 -11.02
CA ASP A 71 -2.86 24.16 -11.45
C ASP A 71 -1.75 24.70 -10.54
N LEU A 72 -1.76 24.31 -9.25
CA LEU A 72 -0.76 24.70 -8.25
C LEU A 72 0.38 23.69 -8.10
N HIS A 73 0.18 22.45 -8.54
CA HIS A 73 1.07 21.33 -8.22
C HIS A 73 1.58 20.55 -9.45
N TRP A 74 1.33 21.01 -10.68
CA TRP A 74 1.70 20.32 -11.91
C TRP A 74 3.22 20.07 -12.06
N ASP A 75 4.05 20.93 -11.47
CA ASP A 75 5.52 20.86 -11.49
C ASP A 75 6.11 20.18 -10.25
N LYS A 76 5.25 19.71 -9.33
CA LYS A 76 5.67 19.13 -8.06
C LYS A 76 5.84 17.63 -8.17
N LEU A 77 6.89 17.14 -7.52
CA LEU A 77 7.17 15.72 -7.38
C LEU A 77 6.69 15.23 -6.01
N CYS A 78 6.04 14.07 -6.00
CA CYS A 78 5.75 13.30 -4.80
C CYS A 78 6.53 11.99 -4.89
N GLU A 79 7.28 11.68 -3.83
CA GLU A 79 8.02 10.43 -3.68
C GLU A 79 7.38 9.62 -2.57
N VAL A 80 7.11 8.34 -2.84
CA VAL A 80 6.50 7.40 -1.89
C VAL A 80 7.27 6.10 -1.92
N ASP A 81 7.98 5.80 -0.83
CA ASP A 81 8.56 4.47 -0.63
C ASP A 81 7.74 3.70 0.38
N ILE A 82 7.36 2.48 0.00
CA ILE A 82 6.62 1.56 0.85
C ILE A 82 7.48 0.32 1.02
N VAL A 83 8.00 0.14 2.23
CA VAL A 83 8.77 -1.05 2.60
C VAL A 83 7.84 -2.00 3.34
N VAL A 84 7.61 -3.16 2.73
CA VAL A 84 6.83 -4.24 3.34
C VAL A 84 7.72 -4.98 4.33
N VAL A 85 7.29 -5.06 5.59
CA VAL A 85 8.07 -5.68 6.66
C VAL A 85 7.48 -7.04 7.00
N TYR A 86 8.29 -8.08 6.91
CA TYR A 86 7.97 -9.45 7.34
C TYR A 86 8.73 -9.78 8.63
N ALA A 87 8.21 -10.71 9.42
CA ALA A 87 8.89 -11.16 10.64
C ALA A 87 10.17 -11.93 10.33
N ASP A 88 10.15 -12.69 9.22
CA ASP A 88 11.22 -13.55 8.75
C ASP A 88 11.06 -13.86 7.25
N ASP A 89 12.02 -14.58 6.67
CA ASP A 89 12.07 -14.95 5.25
C ASP A 89 11.04 -16.03 4.84
N THR A 90 10.30 -16.58 5.81
CA THR A 90 9.29 -17.63 5.58
C THR A 90 7.86 -17.11 5.70
N SER A 91 7.69 -15.89 6.22
CA SER A 91 6.41 -15.25 6.46
C SER A 91 5.77 -14.82 5.15
N PHE A 92 4.53 -15.25 4.93
CA PHE A 92 3.73 -14.84 3.76
C PHE A 92 2.85 -13.61 4.05
N ARG A 93 2.78 -13.22 5.33
CA ARG A 93 1.99 -12.09 5.81
C ARG A 93 2.90 -11.01 6.41
N PRO A 94 2.83 -9.76 5.95
CA PRO A 94 3.65 -8.70 6.52
C PRO A 94 3.18 -8.36 7.94
N VAL A 95 4.13 -8.07 8.82
CA VAL A 95 3.87 -7.57 10.18
C VAL A 95 3.57 -6.07 10.19
N GLY A 96 3.94 -5.36 9.13
CA GLY A 96 3.64 -3.95 8.96
C GLY A 96 4.29 -3.36 7.72
N PHE A 97 4.19 -2.04 7.61
CA PHE A 97 4.63 -1.26 6.46
C PHE A 97 5.36 -0.02 6.96
N MET A 98 6.62 0.16 6.55
CA MET A 98 7.32 1.42 6.73
C MET A 98 7.05 2.29 5.51
N ILE A 99 6.59 3.51 5.74
CA ILE A 99 6.25 4.43 4.66
C ILE A 99 7.07 5.70 4.80
N TYR A 100 7.65 6.09 3.67
CA TYR A 100 8.38 7.31 3.46
C TYR A 100 7.62 8.11 2.42
N LEU A 101 7.04 9.23 2.83
CA LEU A 101 6.31 10.12 1.93
C LEU A 101 7.00 11.47 1.91
N THR A 102 7.37 11.94 0.73
CA THR A 102 7.87 13.30 0.51
C THR A 102 6.97 14.02 -0.48
N LEU A 103 6.31 15.08 -0.03
CA LEU A 103 5.57 16.01 -0.88
C LEU A 103 6.44 17.20 -1.25
N ASP A 104 6.45 17.58 -2.53
CA ASP A 104 7.28 18.65 -3.11
C ASP A 104 8.78 18.48 -2.80
N VAL A 105 9.41 17.55 -3.52
CA VAL A 105 10.83 17.20 -3.34
C VAL A 105 11.80 18.39 -3.60
N HIS A 106 11.35 19.50 -4.22
CA HIS A 106 12.25 20.51 -4.77
C HIS A 106 12.51 21.73 -3.89
N LEU A 107 11.53 22.23 -3.11
CA LEU A 107 11.69 23.53 -2.43
C LEU A 107 11.58 23.44 -0.91
N TYR A 108 10.65 22.64 -0.37
CA TYR A 108 10.52 22.39 1.07
C TYR A 108 9.87 21.01 1.32
N PRO A 109 10.64 19.92 1.28
CA PRO A 109 10.07 18.58 1.33
C PRO A 109 9.34 18.35 2.64
N THR A 110 8.02 18.18 2.56
CA THR A 110 7.25 17.71 3.71
C THR A 110 7.43 16.21 3.80
N LYS A 111 8.33 15.78 4.69
CA LYS A 111 8.62 14.36 4.92
C LYS A 111 7.71 13.78 6.00
N ARG A 112 7.07 12.66 5.72
CA ARG A 112 6.35 11.85 6.69
C ARG A 112 6.94 10.46 6.73
N TYR A 113 7.25 10.03 7.94
CA TYR A 113 7.72 8.70 8.26
C TYR A 113 6.65 8.06 9.14
N SER A 114 6.12 6.94 8.68
CA SER A 114 5.07 6.22 9.41
C SER A 114 5.35 4.73 9.39
N PHE A 115 5.10 4.08 10.52
CA PHE A 115 4.97 2.63 10.56
C PHE A 115 3.50 2.28 10.74
N ILE A 116 2.94 1.54 9.79
CA ILE A 116 1.59 1.01 9.89
C ILE A 116 1.70 -0.45 10.31
N PRO A 117 1.36 -0.79 11.56
CA PRO A 117 1.31 -2.19 11.96
C PRO A 117 0.22 -2.90 11.16
N ASN A 118 0.47 -4.15 10.79
CA ASN A 118 -0.49 -5.02 10.14
C ASN A 118 -0.98 -6.08 11.15
N PRO A 119 -1.80 -5.72 12.15
CA PRO A 119 -2.17 -6.65 13.19
C PRO A 119 -3.04 -7.77 12.61
N GLU A 120 -2.54 -8.99 12.71
CA GLU A 120 -3.22 -10.29 12.92
C GLU A 120 -2.09 -11.29 13.19
N TYR A 121 -1.79 -11.50 14.46
CA TYR A 121 -0.81 -12.50 14.91
C TYR A 121 -1.60 -13.73 15.33
N PHE A 122 -1.84 -14.65 14.39
CA PHE A 122 -1.98 -16.05 14.78
C PHE A 122 -0.57 -16.61 14.79
N ALA A 123 0.00 -16.74 15.98
CA ALA A 123 1.04 -17.72 16.19
C ALA A 123 0.41 -19.07 15.82
N TYR A 124 0.66 -19.56 14.61
CA TYR A 124 0.53 -20.99 14.35
C TYR A 124 1.68 -21.63 15.12
N VAL A 125 1.39 -21.99 16.36
CA VAL A 125 2.15 -22.97 17.14
C VAL A 125 1.77 -24.36 16.65
#